data_AF-A0A8T3MJS2-F1
#
_entry.id   AF-A0A8T3MJS2-F1
#
_cell.length_a   1.000
_cell.length_b   1.000
_cell.length_c   1.000
_cell.angle_alpha   90.00
_cell.angle_beta   90.00
_cell.angle_gamma   90.00
#
_symmetry.space_group_name_H-M   'P 1'
#
loop_
_entity.id
_entity.type
_entity.pdbx_description
1 polymer ?
#
loop_
_entity_poly.entity_id
_entity_poly.type
_entity_poly.pdbx_seq_one_letter_code
_entity_poly.pdbx_strand_id
1 'polypeptide(L)'
;LTGVQWYTEFEDPQGEPLACAAASIRSVQHYTTAQDKATAEQILRQGQPLNRSRDPGLDPAAIAAMQRALDPRNTYHYYRFDTRQEATLAAAYWLLRSGKPVHAITLAGQHDPLVLGFTGAFGTHYGDPVNQITGMVMQDAQRGDMRPETARRRPDMYRTPGFQTGQLIGMDEWYRGEWWFGFAYTSSLEGVNIDRNDGAYPLPHWAGKFVIIVDDADPSWPSDREGRVRFR
;
A
#
# COMPACT_ATOMS: atom_id res chain seq x y z
N LEU A 1 4.15 14.97 -0.55
CA LEU A 1 3.01 15.18 0.38
C LEU A 1 3.59 15.39 1.78
N THR A 2 3.15 16.40 2.53
CA THR A 2 3.62 16.66 3.91
C THR A 2 2.46 16.46 4.87
N GLY A 3 2.70 15.87 6.05
CA GLY A 3 1.69 15.76 7.11
C GLY A 3 0.82 14.50 7.08
N VAL A 4 1.25 13.43 6.40
CA VAL A 4 0.63 12.10 6.59
C VAL A 4 1.05 11.58 7.96
N GLN A 5 0.09 11.44 8.87
CA GLN A 5 0.36 10.91 10.20
C GLN A 5 0.75 9.44 10.11
N TRP A 6 1.81 9.07 10.82
CA TRP A 6 2.26 7.69 10.91
C TRP A 6 1.52 6.96 12.02
N TYR A 7 1.04 5.78 11.69
CA TYR A 7 0.53 4.79 12.64
C TYR A 7 1.33 3.50 12.48
N THR A 8 1.32 2.68 13.51
CA THR A 8 2.13 1.47 13.61
C THR A 8 1.23 0.24 13.68
N GLU A 9 1.72 -0.90 13.20
CA GLU A 9 0.99 -2.17 13.38
C GLU A 9 1.10 -2.72 14.81
N PHE A 10 2.05 -2.24 15.63
CA PHE A 10 2.23 -2.69 17.01
C PHE A 10 1.44 -1.81 18.00
N GLU A 11 0.15 -1.62 17.74
CA GLU A 11 -0.77 -0.90 18.64
C GLU A 11 -1.30 -1.80 19.76
N ASP A 12 -1.20 -3.12 19.58
CA ASP A 12 -1.51 -4.10 20.60
C ASP A 12 -0.65 -3.85 21.87
N PRO A 13 -1.25 -3.75 23.08
CA PRO A 13 -0.51 -3.50 24.33
C PRO A 13 0.53 -4.57 24.69
N GLN A 14 0.36 -5.79 24.19
CA GLN A 14 1.30 -6.91 24.32
C GLN A 14 2.42 -6.84 23.27
N GLY A 15 2.31 -5.91 22.31
CA GLY A 15 3.30 -5.65 21.27
C GLY A 15 3.24 -6.64 20.11
N GLU A 16 2.16 -7.42 19.99
CA GLU A 16 1.96 -8.30 18.84
C GLU A 16 1.69 -7.46 17.58
N PRO A 17 2.31 -7.81 16.44
CA PRO A 17 2.03 -7.12 15.19
C PRO A 17 0.58 -7.40 14.77
N LEU A 18 -0.18 -6.34 14.53
CA LEU A 18 -1.37 -6.39 13.69
C LEU A 18 -0.94 -6.44 12.21
N ALA A 19 -1.86 -6.19 11.27
CA ALA A 19 -1.50 -6.06 9.87
C ALA A 19 -0.97 -4.65 9.55
N CYS A 20 0.20 -4.55 8.90
CA CYS A 20 0.77 -3.31 8.36
C CYS A 20 -0.25 -2.50 7.54
N ALA A 21 -1.05 -3.19 6.73
CA ALA A 21 -2.09 -2.59 5.91
C ALA A 21 -3.15 -1.85 6.73
N ALA A 22 -3.49 -2.32 7.94
CA ALA A 22 -4.47 -1.63 8.78
C ALA A 22 -3.95 -0.29 9.30
N ALA A 23 -2.66 -0.23 9.66
CA ALA A 23 -1.99 1.02 10.03
C ALA A 23 -1.87 1.98 8.83
N SER A 24 -1.51 1.46 7.65
CA SER A 24 -1.45 2.25 6.42
C SER A 24 -2.82 2.80 6.00
N ILE A 25 -3.90 2.02 6.13
CA ILE A 25 -5.27 2.51 5.93
C ILE A 25 -5.58 3.66 6.88
N ARG A 26 -5.26 3.51 8.17
CA ARG A 26 -5.46 4.56 9.18
C ARG A 26 -4.71 5.84 8.84
N SER A 27 -3.44 5.73 8.42
CA SER A 27 -2.61 6.86 7.97
C SER A 27 -3.25 7.63 6.82
N VAL A 28 -3.74 6.92 5.80
CA VAL A 28 -4.43 7.53 4.66
C VAL A 28 -5.77 8.14 5.07
N GLN A 29 -6.56 7.45 5.88
CA GLN A 29 -7.84 7.94 6.38
C GLN A 29 -7.67 9.23 7.19
N HIS A 30 -6.68 9.27 8.08
CA HIS A 30 -6.34 10.48 8.82
C HIS A 30 -5.93 11.61 7.88
N TYR A 31 -5.10 11.32 6.87
CA TYR A 31 -4.69 12.31 5.88
C TYR A 31 -5.88 12.88 5.09
N THR A 32 -6.81 12.04 4.62
CA THR A 32 -7.90 12.52 3.75
C THR A 32 -9.05 13.18 4.50
N THR A 33 -9.19 12.93 5.81
CA THR A 33 -10.34 13.44 6.58
C THR A 33 -9.97 14.28 7.79
N ALA A 34 -8.68 14.37 8.16
CA ALA A 34 -8.19 14.98 9.40
C ALA A 34 -8.88 14.46 10.67
N GLN A 35 -9.28 13.18 10.65
CA GLN A 35 -9.94 12.50 11.78
C GLN A 35 -9.30 11.14 11.99
N ASP A 36 -9.30 10.67 13.22
CA ASP A 36 -8.84 9.35 13.58
C ASP A 36 -10.07 8.46 13.88
N LYS A 37 -10.65 7.88 12.83
CA LYS A 37 -11.99 7.27 12.90
C LYS A 37 -11.99 5.86 13.50
N ALA A 38 -10.87 5.16 13.42
CA ALA A 38 -10.73 3.78 13.88
C ALA A 38 -9.27 3.46 14.19
N THR A 39 -9.04 2.58 15.17
CA THR A 39 -7.70 2.04 15.46
C THR A 39 -7.28 1.02 14.40
N ALA A 40 -5.98 0.67 14.33
CA ALA A 40 -5.52 -0.36 13.40
C ALA A 40 -6.20 -1.72 13.68
N GLU A 41 -6.46 -2.04 14.96
CA GLU A 41 -7.18 -3.27 15.34
C GLU A 41 -8.63 -3.28 14.81
N GLN A 42 -9.33 -2.15 14.94
CA GLN A 42 -10.70 -2.02 14.45
C GLN A 42 -10.75 -2.11 12.92
N ILE A 43 -9.79 -1.50 12.23
CA ILE A 43 -9.67 -1.56 10.77
C ILE A 43 -9.40 -3.00 10.32
N LEU A 44 -8.45 -3.70 10.95
CA LEU A 44 -8.17 -5.10 10.63
C LEU A 44 -9.41 -5.97 10.79
N ARG A 45 -10.09 -5.86 11.94
CA ARG A 45 -11.30 -6.63 12.25
C ARG A 45 -12.44 -6.38 11.25
N GLN A 46 -12.62 -5.13 10.82
CA GLN A 46 -13.65 -4.76 9.84
C GLN A 46 -13.26 -5.14 8.41
N GLY A 47 -11.96 -5.11 8.09
CA GLY A 47 -11.43 -5.38 6.77
C GLY A 47 -11.29 -6.86 6.42
N GLN A 48 -10.96 -7.73 7.39
CA GLN A 48 -10.79 -9.16 7.14
C GLN A 48 -12.00 -9.83 6.45
N PRO A 49 -13.27 -9.56 6.84
CA PRO A 49 -14.44 -10.06 6.12
C PRO A 49 -14.56 -9.59 4.67
N LEU A 50 -13.84 -8.55 4.27
CA LEU A 50 -13.83 -8.00 2.91
C LEU A 50 -12.74 -8.63 2.02
N ASN A 51 -11.85 -9.45 2.58
CA ASN A 51 -10.84 -10.17 1.80
C ASN A 51 -11.52 -11.01 0.70
N ARG A 52 -10.92 -10.98 -0.48
CA ARG A 52 -11.25 -11.82 -1.64
C ARG A 52 -10.27 -12.98 -1.81
N SER A 53 -9.40 -13.19 -0.83
CA SER A 53 -8.43 -14.28 -0.70
C SER A 53 -8.48 -14.88 0.72
N ARG A 54 -7.52 -15.75 1.08
CA ARG A 54 -7.35 -16.23 2.47
C ARG A 54 -6.25 -15.50 3.22
N ASP A 55 -5.87 -14.31 2.78
CA ASP A 55 -4.86 -13.49 3.44
C ASP A 55 -5.22 -13.28 4.93
N PRO A 56 -4.31 -13.57 5.87
CA PRO A 56 -4.55 -13.36 7.30
C PRO A 56 -4.55 -11.86 7.69
N GLY A 57 -3.88 -11.02 6.91
CA GLY A 57 -3.95 -9.56 6.98
C GLY A 57 -5.10 -9.02 6.13
N LEU A 58 -4.81 -8.04 5.29
CA LEU A 58 -5.78 -7.43 4.38
C LEU A 58 -5.23 -7.49 2.96
N ASP A 59 -6.00 -8.09 2.06
CA ASP A 59 -5.62 -8.18 0.65
C ASP A 59 -5.94 -6.88 -0.11
N PRO A 60 -5.46 -6.72 -1.36
CA PRO A 60 -5.65 -5.47 -2.10
C PRO A 60 -7.12 -5.04 -2.28
N ALA A 61 -8.06 -5.98 -2.35
CA ALA A 61 -9.48 -5.65 -2.46
C ALA A 61 -10.06 -5.16 -1.13
N ALA A 62 -9.70 -5.80 -0.02
CA ALA A 62 -10.11 -5.38 1.32
C ALA A 62 -9.55 -4.01 1.69
N ILE A 63 -8.28 -3.73 1.38
CA ILE A 63 -7.66 -2.43 1.65
C ILE A 63 -8.44 -1.31 0.94
N ALA A 64 -8.70 -1.47 -0.36
CA ALA A 64 -9.45 -0.51 -1.14
C ALA A 64 -10.90 -0.32 -0.62
N ALA A 65 -11.58 -1.43 -0.29
CA ALA A 65 -12.93 -1.38 0.27
C ALA A 65 -12.98 -0.69 1.65
N MET A 66 -12.00 -0.93 2.51
CA MET A 66 -11.91 -0.29 3.83
C MET A 66 -11.68 1.21 3.74
N GLN A 67 -10.87 1.69 2.79
CA GLN A 67 -10.71 3.13 2.57
C GLN A 67 -12.05 3.83 2.33
N ARG A 68 -12.90 3.24 1.50
CA ARG A 68 -14.24 3.74 1.19
C ARG A 68 -15.23 3.56 2.34
N ALA A 69 -15.14 2.46 3.08
CA ALA A 69 -15.98 2.23 4.26
C ALA A 69 -15.74 3.30 5.34
N LEU A 70 -14.49 3.72 5.54
CA LEU A 70 -14.13 4.74 6.51
C LEU A 70 -14.43 6.17 6.02
N ASP A 71 -14.37 6.43 4.72
CA ASP A 71 -14.88 7.66 4.12
C ASP A 71 -15.38 7.42 2.68
N PRO A 72 -16.67 7.62 2.39
CA PRO A 72 -17.22 7.41 1.04
C PRO A 72 -16.58 8.27 -0.07
N ARG A 73 -15.83 9.32 0.29
CA ARG A 73 -15.08 10.17 -0.65
C ARG A 73 -13.71 9.61 -1.01
N ASN A 74 -13.25 8.56 -0.33
CA ASN A 74 -12.04 7.84 -0.68
C ASN A 74 -12.38 6.81 -1.77
N THR A 75 -11.96 7.09 -2.99
CA THR A 75 -12.22 6.27 -4.17
C THR A 75 -11.01 5.43 -4.53
N TYR A 76 -10.55 4.65 -3.54
CA TYR A 76 -9.40 3.78 -3.74
C TYR A 76 -9.77 2.52 -4.50
N HIS A 77 -8.91 2.16 -5.46
CA HIS A 77 -8.96 0.92 -6.23
C HIS A 77 -7.55 0.35 -6.39
N TYR A 78 -7.45 -0.98 -6.46
CA TYR A 78 -6.17 -1.62 -6.73
C TYR A 78 -5.93 -1.70 -8.25
N TYR A 79 -4.67 -1.60 -8.65
CA TYR A 79 -4.19 -1.77 -10.03
C TYR A 79 -3.03 -2.76 -10.05
N ARG A 80 -2.95 -3.56 -11.12
CA ARG A 80 -1.91 -4.58 -11.31
C ARG A 80 -1.07 -4.26 -12.53
N PHE A 81 0.23 -4.53 -12.44
CA PHE A 81 1.18 -4.28 -13.52
C PHE A 81 2.07 -5.48 -13.74
N ASP A 82 2.49 -5.68 -14.98
CA ASP A 82 3.40 -6.76 -15.36
C ASP A 82 4.82 -6.47 -14.89
N THR A 83 5.17 -5.18 -14.77
CA THR A 83 6.50 -4.75 -14.36
C THR A 83 6.45 -3.79 -13.17
N ARG A 84 7.47 -3.85 -12.33
CA ARG A 84 7.68 -2.90 -11.23
C ARG A 84 7.89 -1.47 -11.74
N GLN A 85 8.44 -1.31 -12.93
CA GLN A 85 8.66 0.00 -13.55
C GLN A 85 7.32 0.68 -13.85
N GLU A 86 6.38 -0.04 -14.46
CA GLU A 86 5.02 0.47 -14.68
C GLU A 86 4.31 0.77 -13.36
N ALA A 87 4.38 -0.13 -12.38
CA ALA A 87 3.77 0.12 -11.07
C ALA A 87 4.36 1.35 -10.36
N THR A 88 5.67 1.57 -10.47
CA THR A 88 6.35 2.75 -9.90
C THR A 88 5.89 4.03 -10.59
N LEU A 89 5.87 4.01 -11.93
CA LEU A 89 5.42 5.16 -12.70
C LEU A 89 3.94 5.48 -12.41
N ALA A 90 3.11 4.44 -12.27
CA ALA A 90 1.70 4.58 -11.92
C ALA A 90 1.52 5.15 -10.51
N ALA A 91 2.34 4.74 -9.54
CA ALA A 91 2.34 5.33 -8.21
C ALA A 91 2.67 6.84 -8.27
N ALA A 92 3.71 7.23 -9.02
CA ALA A 92 4.06 8.64 -9.22
C ALA A 92 2.94 9.43 -9.91
N TYR A 93 2.34 8.88 -10.97
CA TYR A 93 1.21 9.47 -11.68
C TYR A 93 0.03 9.73 -10.73
N TRP A 94 -0.37 8.73 -9.95
CA TRP A 94 -1.52 8.86 -9.05
C TRP A 94 -1.24 9.80 -7.89
N LEU A 95 0.00 9.86 -7.39
CA LEU A 95 0.40 10.87 -6.40
C LEU A 95 0.20 12.29 -6.93
N LEU A 96 0.65 12.57 -8.16
CA LEU A 96 0.46 13.88 -8.79
C LEU A 96 -1.01 14.18 -9.07
N ARG A 97 -1.78 13.15 -9.49
CA ARG A 97 -3.16 13.34 -9.92
C ARG A 97 -4.14 13.51 -8.77
N SER A 98 -3.99 12.71 -7.72
CA SER A 98 -4.89 12.66 -6.57
C SER A 98 -4.43 13.54 -5.42
N GLY A 99 -3.11 13.77 -5.29
CA GLY A 99 -2.53 14.39 -4.10
C GLY A 99 -2.69 13.55 -2.83
N LYS A 100 -2.94 12.24 -2.96
CA LYS A 100 -3.14 11.30 -1.84
C LYS A 100 -2.09 10.20 -1.84
N PRO A 101 -1.75 9.63 -0.67
CA PRO A 101 -0.78 8.55 -0.57
C PRO A 101 -1.18 7.34 -1.41
N VAL A 102 -0.18 6.60 -1.90
CA VAL A 102 -0.38 5.37 -2.65
C VAL A 102 0.05 4.19 -1.79
N HIS A 103 -0.81 3.20 -1.64
CA HIS A 103 -0.43 1.91 -1.09
C HIS A 103 0.41 1.16 -2.12
N ALA A 104 1.58 0.69 -1.73
CA ALA A 104 2.42 -0.16 -2.56
C ALA A 104 2.46 -1.55 -1.94
N ILE A 105 1.88 -2.54 -2.60
CA ILE A 105 1.84 -3.90 -2.06
C ILE A 105 3.15 -4.61 -2.43
N THR A 106 4.02 -4.71 -1.44
CA THR A 106 5.44 -5.08 -1.52
C THR A 106 5.69 -6.43 -0.83
N LEU A 107 6.95 -6.87 -0.74
CA LEU A 107 7.33 -8.14 -0.10
C LEU A 107 6.54 -9.34 -0.65
N ALA A 108 6.38 -9.35 -1.97
CA ALA A 108 5.58 -10.32 -2.69
C ALA A 108 4.10 -10.41 -2.22
N GLY A 109 3.52 -9.34 -1.70
CA GLY A 109 2.13 -9.35 -1.21
C GLY A 109 1.99 -9.31 0.31
N GLN A 110 3.10 -9.31 1.05
CA GLN A 110 3.10 -9.39 2.52
C GLN A 110 3.11 -8.04 3.22
N HIS A 111 3.38 -6.96 2.50
CA HIS A 111 3.65 -5.68 3.14
C HIS A 111 3.02 -4.51 2.38
N ASP A 112 2.48 -3.55 3.13
CA ASP A 112 1.75 -2.40 2.60
C ASP A 112 2.33 -1.07 3.14
N PRO A 113 3.51 -0.63 2.66
CA PRO A 113 4.00 0.72 2.89
C PRO A 113 3.25 1.74 2.02
N LEU A 114 3.30 3.00 2.44
CA LEU A 114 2.75 4.13 1.70
C LEU A 114 3.84 4.86 0.92
N VAL A 115 3.62 5.07 -0.36
CA VAL A 115 4.37 6.05 -1.15
C VAL A 115 3.75 7.43 -0.91
N LEU A 116 4.53 8.38 -0.41
CA LEU A 116 4.12 9.75 -0.09
C LEU A 116 4.64 10.79 -1.09
N GLY A 117 5.54 10.38 -1.97
CA GLY A 117 6.19 11.22 -2.95
C GLY A 117 7.27 10.46 -3.71
N PHE A 118 7.96 11.17 -4.59
CA PHE A 118 9.06 10.64 -5.37
C PHE A 118 10.06 11.76 -5.68
N THR A 119 11.26 11.37 -6.12
CA THR A 119 12.26 12.26 -6.71
C THR A 119 12.46 11.90 -8.17
N GLY A 120 12.84 12.89 -8.99
CA GLY A 120 13.03 12.74 -10.42
C GLY A 120 12.06 13.60 -11.23
N ALA A 121 11.93 13.29 -12.51
CA ALA A 121 11.07 13.99 -13.44
C ALA A 121 9.78 13.21 -13.72
N PHE A 122 8.67 13.93 -13.79
CA PHE A 122 7.42 13.44 -14.35
C PHE A 122 6.90 14.52 -15.30
N GLY A 123 6.67 14.13 -16.56
CA GLY A 123 6.21 14.98 -17.64
C GLY A 123 4.73 15.29 -17.58
N THR A 124 4.13 15.58 -18.73
CA THR A 124 2.74 16.07 -18.76
C THR A 124 1.72 14.94 -18.69
N HIS A 125 2.12 13.73 -19.11
CA HIS A 125 1.24 12.55 -19.17
C HIS A 125 2.00 11.26 -18.82
N TYR A 126 1.27 10.17 -18.58
CA TYR A 126 1.84 8.91 -18.10
C TYR A 126 2.88 8.29 -19.05
N GLY A 127 2.63 8.33 -20.37
CA GLY A 127 3.57 7.79 -21.37
C GLY A 127 4.68 8.75 -21.80
N ASP A 128 4.90 9.86 -21.10
CA ASP A 128 5.85 10.89 -21.51
C ASP A 128 7.29 10.35 -21.41
N PRO A 129 8.11 10.39 -22.48
CA PRO A 129 9.48 9.87 -22.47
C PRO A 129 10.40 10.59 -21.48
N VAL A 130 10.03 11.78 -20.99
CA VAL A 130 10.81 12.49 -19.95
C VAL A 130 10.61 11.92 -18.54
N ASN A 131 9.63 11.01 -18.36
CA ASN A 131 9.36 10.38 -17.09
C ASN A 131 10.57 9.59 -16.60
N GLN A 132 11.17 10.06 -15.51
CA GLN A 132 12.37 9.47 -14.93
C GLN A 132 12.34 9.61 -13.42
N ILE A 133 11.85 8.57 -12.74
CA ILE A 133 11.83 8.49 -11.28
C ILE A 133 13.20 8.01 -10.78
N THR A 134 13.77 8.74 -9.82
CA THR A 134 15.10 8.46 -9.24
C THR A 134 15.04 7.98 -7.79
N GLY A 135 13.86 8.04 -7.17
CA GLY A 135 13.63 7.48 -5.83
C GLY A 135 12.19 7.69 -5.37
N MET A 136 11.79 6.89 -4.38
CA MET A 136 10.46 6.90 -3.78
C MET A 136 10.54 7.38 -2.34
N VAL A 137 9.60 8.22 -1.92
CA VAL A 137 9.49 8.68 -0.53
C VAL A 137 8.46 7.81 0.17
N MET A 138 8.91 7.02 1.13
CA MET A 138 8.15 5.95 1.76
C MET A 138 7.81 6.26 3.21
N GLN A 139 6.57 6.01 3.61
CA GLN A 139 6.18 5.80 5.00
C GLN A 139 5.92 4.32 5.21
N ASP A 140 6.37 3.78 6.35
CA ASP A 140 6.30 2.35 6.63
C ASP A 140 5.91 2.12 8.09
N ALA A 141 4.75 1.50 8.31
CA ALA A 141 4.15 1.24 9.63
C ALA A 141 5.01 0.33 10.52
N GLN A 142 5.83 -0.53 9.92
CA GLN A 142 6.65 -1.49 10.63
C GLN A 142 8.09 -0.98 10.78
N ARG A 143 8.69 -0.45 9.69
CA ARG A 143 10.08 0.02 9.70
C ARG A 143 10.26 1.37 10.38
N GLY A 144 9.20 2.18 10.45
CA GLY A 144 9.17 3.43 11.21
C GLY A 144 9.04 3.23 12.71
N ASP A 145 8.63 2.05 13.18
CA ASP A 145 8.53 1.80 14.61
C ASP A 145 9.95 1.77 15.22
N MET A 146 10.18 2.49 16.32
CA MET A 146 11.51 2.54 16.97
C MET A 146 11.43 2.19 18.46
N ARG A 147 10.24 1.81 18.94
CA ARG A 147 9.96 1.54 20.35
C ARG A 147 10.77 0.34 20.87
N PRO A 148 11.42 0.41 22.04
CA PRO A 148 12.18 -0.72 22.59
C PRO A 148 11.32 -1.95 22.91
N GLU A 149 10.08 -1.75 23.36
CA GLU A 149 9.17 -2.80 23.80
C GLU A 149 8.74 -3.75 22.68
N THR A 150 8.69 -3.26 21.45
CA THR A 150 8.35 -4.06 20.26
C THR A 150 9.58 -4.72 19.63
N ALA A 151 10.81 -4.44 20.13
CA ALA A 151 12.08 -4.82 19.50
C ALA A 151 12.17 -6.27 19.04
N ARG A 152 11.71 -7.20 19.87
CA ARG A 152 11.78 -8.65 19.62
C ARG A 152 10.70 -9.19 18.69
N ARG A 153 9.69 -8.38 18.37
CA ARG A 153 8.53 -8.74 17.53
C ARG A 153 8.65 -8.24 16.10
N ARG A 154 9.67 -7.42 15.84
CA ARG A 154 9.90 -6.79 14.54
C ARG A 154 10.84 -7.65 13.68
N PRO A 155 10.68 -7.62 12.35
CA PRO A 155 11.65 -8.19 11.43
C PRO A 155 13.04 -7.55 11.61
N ASP A 156 14.09 -8.37 11.42
CA ASP A 156 15.48 -7.92 11.48
C ASP A 156 15.88 -7.23 10.17
N MET A 157 15.68 -5.91 10.11
CA MET A 157 15.66 -5.11 8.88
C MET A 157 16.10 -3.67 9.15
N TYR A 158 16.59 -2.97 8.12
CA TYR A 158 16.99 -1.56 8.23
C TYR A 158 15.81 -0.67 8.64
N ARG A 159 15.99 0.16 9.67
CA ARG A 159 14.94 1.00 10.25
C ARG A 159 15.44 2.37 10.63
N THR A 160 14.53 3.33 10.61
CA THR A 160 14.83 4.71 10.92
C THR A 160 13.55 5.48 11.20
N PRO A 161 13.57 6.50 12.06
CA PRO A 161 12.48 7.46 12.21
C PRO A 161 12.05 8.11 10.88
N GLY A 162 12.91 8.12 9.85
CA GLY A 162 12.57 8.63 8.53
C GLY A 162 11.33 7.94 7.92
N PHE A 163 11.10 6.66 8.20
CA PHE A 163 9.91 5.94 7.72
C PHE A 163 8.61 6.39 8.40
N GLN A 164 8.66 7.20 9.46
CA GLN A 164 7.46 7.81 10.05
C GLN A 164 7.01 9.03 9.23
N THR A 165 7.95 9.80 8.68
CA THR A 165 7.66 11.10 8.07
C THR A 165 7.87 11.14 6.56
N GLY A 166 8.50 10.11 5.98
CA GLY A 166 8.82 10.00 4.57
C GLY A 166 10.32 9.78 4.36
N GLN A 167 10.73 8.53 4.24
CA GLN A 167 12.11 8.13 3.96
C GLN A 167 12.32 8.05 2.44
N LEU A 168 13.29 8.79 1.92
CA LEU A 168 13.71 8.61 0.54
C LEU A 168 14.47 7.28 0.38
N ILE A 169 14.02 6.47 -0.56
CA ILE A 169 14.63 5.23 -1.01
C ILE A 169 15.01 5.37 -2.47
N GLY A 170 16.27 5.10 -2.82
CA GLY A 170 16.75 5.15 -4.21
C GLY A 170 16.20 4.00 -5.05
N MET A 171 16.16 4.16 -6.38
CA MET A 171 15.58 3.14 -7.27
C MET A 171 16.23 1.77 -7.17
N ASP A 172 17.53 1.69 -6.90
CA ASP A 172 18.23 0.41 -6.73
C ASP A 172 17.69 -0.37 -5.54
N GLU A 173 17.49 0.28 -4.40
CA GLU A 173 16.86 -0.36 -3.23
C GLU A 173 15.39 -0.66 -3.52
N TRP A 174 14.64 0.28 -4.09
CA TRP A 174 13.22 0.09 -4.44
C TRP A 174 12.96 -1.14 -5.33
N TYR A 175 13.88 -1.44 -6.25
CA TYR A 175 13.78 -2.55 -7.20
C TYR A 175 14.56 -3.80 -6.83
N ARG A 176 15.37 -3.81 -5.77
CA ARG A 176 16.11 -5.01 -5.37
C ARG A 176 15.79 -5.46 -3.95
N GLY A 177 15.37 -4.52 -3.10
CA GLY A 177 14.96 -4.80 -1.73
C GLY A 177 13.75 -5.71 -1.72
N GLU A 178 13.86 -6.80 -0.97
CA GLU A 178 12.76 -7.76 -0.82
C GLU A 178 11.51 -7.10 -0.22
N TRP A 179 11.71 -6.09 0.63
CA TRP A 179 10.66 -5.32 1.29
C TRP A 179 9.99 -4.25 0.43
N TRP A 180 10.42 -4.10 -0.82
CA TRP A 180 9.91 -3.10 -1.75
C TRP A 180 9.37 -3.78 -3.02
N PHE A 181 9.46 -3.14 -4.18
CA PHE A 181 9.13 -3.73 -5.48
C PHE A 181 10.27 -4.58 -6.07
N GLY A 182 11.02 -5.27 -5.21
CA GLY A 182 11.96 -6.31 -5.63
C GLY A 182 11.26 -7.50 -6.26
N PHE A 183 10.13 -7.92 -5.68
CA PHE A 183 9.40 -9.13 -6.06
C PHE A 183 7.93 -8.85 -6.37
N ALA A 184 7.43 -9.53 -7.39
CA ALA A 184 6.00 -9.52 -7.71
C ALA A 184 5.21 -10.31 -6.66
N TYR A 185 3.91 -10.04 -6.58
CA TYR A 185 2.97 -10.69 -5.69
C TYR A 185 3.00 -12.23 -5.83
N THR A 186 3.00 -12.97 -4.73
CA THR A 186 2.95 -14.44 -4.73
C THR A 186 1.52 -14.97 -4.59
N SER A 187 1.25 -16.18 -5.08
CA SER A 187 -0.07 -16.81 -4.88
C SER A 187 -0.24 -17.41 -3.48
N SER A 188 0.86 -17.63 -2.75
CA SER A 188 0.83 -18.30 -1.44
C SER A 188 1.94 -17.81 -0.52
N LEU A 189 1.60 -17.70 0.76
CA LEU A 189 2.48 -17.35 1.87
C LEU A 189 2.36 -18.39 2.97
N GLU A 190 3.48 -19.02 3.34
CA GLU A 190 3.51 -20.04 4.40
C GLU A 190 2.43 -21.13 4.23
N GLY A 191 2.05 -21.43 2.98
CA GLY A 191 1.00 -22.40 2.64
C GLY A 191 -0.42 -21.84 2.59
N VAL A 192 -0.62 -20.56 2.94
CA VAL A 192 -1.90 -19.84 2.84
C VAL A 192 -2.04 -19.19 1.47
N ASN A 193 -3.13 -19.47 0.76
CA ASN A 193 -3.42 -18.86 -0.54
C ASN A 193 -3.87 -17.39 -0.37
N ILE A 194 -3.06 -16.48 -0.89
CA ILE A 194 -3.30 -15.03 -0.82
C ILE A 194 -3.64 -14.41 -2.18
N ASP A 195 -3.84 -15.23 -3.21
CA ASP A 195 -4.41 -14.78 -4.47
C ASP A 195 -5.93 -14.63 -4.35
N ARG A 196 -6.49 -13.73 -5.15
CA ARG A 196 -7.92 -13.49 -5.20
C ARG A 196 -8.66 -14.71 -5.74
N ASN A 197 -9.62 -15.26 -5.00
CA ASN A 197 -10.28 -16.54 -5.30
C ASN A 197 -11.82 -16.50 -5.22
N ASP A 198 -12.43 -15.31 -5.29
CA ASP A 198 -13.88 -15.09 -5.21
C ASP A 198 -14.65 -15.31 -6.53
N GLY A 199 -13.98 -15.79 -7.58
CA GLY A 199 -14.57 -16.04 -8.91
C GLY A 199 -14.84 -14.79 -9.75
N ALA A 200 -14.47 -13.60 -9.27
CA ALA A 200 -14.63 -12.34 -10.01
C ALA A 200 -13.63 -12.18 -11.18
N TYR A 201 -12.47 -12.83 -11.08
CA TYR A 201 -11.37 -12.73 -12.04
C TYR A 201 -10.74 -14.12 -12.28
N PRO A 202 -10.07 -14.33 -13.43
CA PRO A 202 -9.29 -15.54 -13.67
C PRO A 202 -8.16 -15.71 -12.65
N LEU A 203 -7.85 -16.96 -12.30
CA LEU A 203 -6.69 -17.32 -11.50
C LEU A 203 -5.47 -17.65 -12.41
N PRO A 204 -4.25 -17.21 -12.05
CA PRO A 204 -3.93 -16.29 -10.96
C PRO A 204 -4.36 -14.85 -11.29
N HIS A 205 -4.74 -14.08 -10.26
CA HIS A 205 -5.13 -12.68 -10.44
C HIS A 205 -4.02 -11.74 -10.00
N TRP A 206 -3.62 -11.76 -8.74
CA TRP A 206 -2.52 -10.92 -8.26
C TRP A 206 -1.16 -11.54 -8.51
N ALA A 207 -1.06 -12.88 -8.49
CA ALA A 207 0.25 -13.53 -8.54
C ALA A 207 1.02 -13.18 -9.84
N GLY A 208 2.32 -12.90 -9.68
CA GLY A 208 3.19 -12.46 -10.76
C GLY A 208 3.01 -11.01 -11.18
N LYS A 209 2.17 -10.22 -10.48
CA LYS A 209 1.96 -8.79 -10.75
C LYS A 209 2.57 -7.91 -9.65
N PHE A 210 2.81 -6.66 -9.98
CA PHE A 210 3.07 -5.60 -9.01
C PHE A 210 1.77 -4.84 -8.75
N VAL A 211 1.40 -4.66 -7.49
CA VAL A 211 0.09 -4.13 -7.11
C VAL A 211 0.25 -2.82 -6.34
N ILE A 212 -0.51 -1.81 -6.75
CA ILE A 212 -0.67 -0.55 -6.00
C ILE A 212 -2.14 -0.31 -5.76
N ILE A 213 -2.46 0.49 -4.74
CA ILE A 213 -3.83 0.92 -4.44
C ILE A 213 -3.83 2.44 -4.33
N VAL A 214 -4.70 3.05 -5.12
CA VAL A 214 -4.65 4.49 -5.40
C VAL A 214 -6.06 5.05 -5.40
N ASP A 215 -6.19 6.31 -5.03
CA ASP A 215 -7.43 7.04 -5.27
C ASP A 215 -7.52 7.47 -6.75
N ASP A 216 -8.39 6.79 -7.51
CA ASP A 216 -8.54 7.02 -8.95
C ASP A 216 -9.68 7.99 -9.32
N ALA A 217 -10.37 8.53 -8.30
CA ALA A 217 -11.52 9.42 -8.43
C ALA A 217 -12.73 8.86 -9.20
N ASP A 218 -12.91 7.53 -9.32
CA ASP A 218 -14.12 6.92 -9.86
C ASP A 218 -15.10 6.46 -8.76
N PRO A 219 -16.03 7.31 -8.28
CA PRO A 219 -16.97 6.93 -7.22
C PRO A 219 -18.02 5.91 -7.68
N SER A 220 -18.19 5.72 -8.99
CA SER A 220 -19.19 4.82 -9.55
C SER A 220 -18.71 3.37 -9.60
N TRP A 221 -17.40 3.14 -9.50
CA TRP A 221 -16.81 1.82 -9.50
C TRP A 221 -16.72 1.25 -8.07
N PRO A 222 -17.00 -0.05 -7.86
CA PRO A 222 -16.85 -0.66 -6.54
C PRO A 222 -15.37 -0.79 -6.15
N SER A 223 -15.03 -0.38 -4.93
CA SER A 223 -13.64 -0.38 -4.43
C SER A 223 -13.02 -1.77 -4.28
N ASP A 224 -13.82 -2.83 -4.21
CA ASP A 224 -13.34 -4.21 -4.17
C ASP A 224 -12.99 -4.78 -5.57
N ARG A 225 -13.03 -3.95 -6.62
CA ARG A 225 -12.70 -4.30 -8.02
C ARG A 225 -11.40 -3.64 -8.44
N GLU A 226 -10.76 -4.25 -9.45
CA GLU A 226 -9.60 -3.67 -10.11
C GLU A 226 -9.99 -2.34 -10.75
N GLY A 227 -9.18 -1.31 -10.54
CA GLY A 227 -9.41 0.02 -11.08
C GLY A 227 -9.46 0.01 -12.61
N ARG A 228 -10.26 0.91 -13.17
CA ARG A 228 -10.53 0.96 -14.62
C ARG A 228 -10.22 2.29 -15.26
N VAL A 229 -9.88 3.31 -14.46
CA VAL A 229 -9.50 4.62 -14.97
C VAL A 229 -8.20 4.47 -15.74
N ARG A 230 -8.22 4.89 -17.01
CA ARG A 230 -7.04 4.86 -17.88
C ARG A 230 -6.12 6.02 -17.56
N PHE A 231 -4.82 5.73 -17.56
CA PHE A 231 -3.77 6.74 -17.53
C PHE A 231 -3.94 7.71 -18.70
N ARG A 232 -3.79 9.00 -18.42
CA ARG A 232 -3.82 10.06 -19.44
C ARG A 232 -2.42 10.53 -19.76
#